data_AF-A0A8B5XGX6-F1
#
_entry.id   AF-A0A8B5XGX6-F1
#
_cell.length_a   1.000
_cell.length_b   1.000
_cell.length_c   1.000
_cell.angle_alpha   90.00
_cell.angle_beta   90.00
_cell.angle_gamma   90.00
#
_symmetry.space_group_name_H-M   'P 1'
#
loop_
_entity.id
_entity.type
_entity.pdbx_description
1 polymer ?
#
loop_
_entity_poly.entity_id
_entity_poly.type
_entity_poly.pdbx_seq_one_letter_code
_entity_poly.pdbx_strand_id
1 'polypeptide(L)'
;YKVKIEQTEGLEEVEKYILFLLAQSKLFVDDKRDGIEDRSIIQLANQSNHHYSKKKVKDAFLHLEERGILTLIGRKPSQHYLSDHF
;
A
#
# COMPACT_ATOMS: atom_id res chain seq x y z
N TYR A 1 -0.74 10.98 -7.76
CA TYR A 1 -0.09 9.92 -6.96
C TYR A 1 1.15 9.33 -7.65
N LYS A 2 1.08 8.88 -8.91
CA LYS A 2 2.23 8.24 -9.60
C LYS A 2 3.55 9.02 -9.55
N VAL A 3 3.53 10.31 -9.94
CA VAL A 3 4.74 11.17 -9.92
C VAL A 3 5.31 11.33 -8.51
N LYS A 4 4.45 11.46 -7.49
CA LYS A 4 4.86 11.62 -6.09
C LYS A 4 5.50 10.34 -5.54
N ILE A 5 4.96 9.17 -5.87
CA ILE A 5 5.49 7.86 -5.48
C ILE A 5 6.84 7.58 -6.16
N GLU A 6 7.01 8.00 -7.42
CA GLU A 6 8.27 7.83 -8.15
C GLU A 6 9.37 8.77 -7.65
N GLN A 7 9.00 9.96 -7.15
CA GLN A 7 9.90 10.97 -6.62
C GLN A 7 10.29 10.76 -5.14
N THR A 8 9.59 9.90 -4.40
CA THR A 8 9.98 9.56 -3.02
C THR A 8 11.25 8.70 -3.05
N GLU A 9 12.37 9.32 -2.70
CA GLU A 9 13.66 8.63 -2.59
C GLU A 9 13.64 7.57 -1.49
N GLY A 10 14.38 6.48 -1.72
CA GLY A 10 14.54 5.40 -0.75
C GLY A 10 13.35 4.45 -0.60
N LEU A 11 12.40 4.44 -1.55
CA LEU A 11 11.35 3.41 -1.62
C LEU A 11 11.79 2.22 -2.50
N GLU A 12 11.60 1.01 -2.00
CA GLU A 12 11.72 -0.23 -2.77
C GLU A 12 10.60 -0.37 -3.81
N GLU A 13 10.83 -1.20 -4.84
CA GLU A 13 9.82 -1.46 -5.87
C GLU A 13 8.53 -2.07 -5.30
N VAL A 14 8.64 -2.91 -4.28
CA VAL A 14 7.48 -3.50 -3.58
C VAL A 14 6.65 -2.43 -2.87
N GLU A 15 7.31 -1.45 -2.26
CA GLU A 15 6.66 -0.33 -1.57
C GLU A 15 5.93 0.56 -2.57
N LYS A 16 6.61 0.92 -3.68
CA LYS A 16 6.00 1.68 -4.78
C LYS A 16 4.77 0.95 -5.36
N TYR A 17 4.85 -0.36 -5.49
CA TYR A 17 3.74 -1.19 -5.97
C TYR A 17 2.54 -1.17 -5.01
N ILE A 18 2.78 -1.32 -3.70
CA ILE A 18 1.73 -1.22 -2.67
C ILE A 18 1.06 0.16 -2.71
N LEU A 19 1.86 1.23 -2.76
CA LEU A 19 1.35 2.61 -2.84
C LEU A 19 0.54 2.85 -4.11
N PHE A 20 0.94 2.25 -5.24
CA PHE A 20 0.19 2.33 -6.47
C PHE A 20 -1.18 1.66 -6.35
N LEU A 21 -1.26 0.45 -5.78
CA LEU A 21 -2.53 -0.25 -5.56
C LEU A 21 -3.47 0.51 -4.64
N LEU A 22 -2.94 1.07 -3.54
CA LEU A 22 -3.71 1.90 -2.62
C LEU A 22 -4.19 3.19 -3.28
N ALA A 23 -3.33 3.85 -4.06
CA ALA A 23 -3.70 5.06 -4.79
C ALA A 23 -4.78 4.79 -5.82
N GLN A 24 -4.72 3.66 -6.53
CA GLN A 24 -5.78 3.25 -7.46
C GLN A 24 -7.08 2.98 -6.72
N SER A 25 -7.05 2.20 -5.63
CA SER A 25 -8.25 1.93 -4.83
C SER A 25 -8.90 3.21 -4.32
N LYS A 26 -8.13 4.20 -3.89
CA LYS A 26 -8.63 5.50 -3.43
C LYS A 26 -9.43 6.27 -4.51
N LEU A 27 -9.17 6.03 -5.79
CA LEU A 27 -9.89 6.71 -6.88
C LEU A 27 -11.31 6.18 -7.10
N PHE A 28 -11.62 4.97 -6.61
CA PHE A 28 -12.87 4.27 -6.89
C PHE A 28 -13.74 4.05 -5.65
N VAL A 29 -13.39 4.68 -4.53
CA VAL A 29 -14.05 4.46 -3.25
C VAL A 29 -14.31 5.78 -2.55
N ASP A 30 -15.55 6.00 -2.11
CA ASP A 30 -16.00 7.21 -1.42
C ASP A 30 -15.63 7.21 0.08
N ASP A 31 -15.67 6.05 0.75
CA ASP A 31 -15.25 5.90 2.16
C ASP A 31 -13.85 5.27 2.25
N LYS A 32 -12.97 5.82 3.11
CA LYS A 32 -11.64 5.28 3.38
C LYS A 32 -11.68 3.80 3.80
N ARG A 33 -12.78 3.34 4.42
CA ARG A 33 -12.97 1.96 4.92
C ARG A 33 -13.39 0.94 3.85
N ASP A 34 -13.90 1.41 2.72
CA ASP A 34 -14.29 0.56 1.60
C ASP A 34 -13.12 0.32 0.63
N GLY A 35 -11.93 0.84 0.97
CA GLY A 35 -10.70 0.65 0.23
C GLY A 35 -10.21 -0.81 0.24
N ILE A 36 -9.22 -1.07 -0.62
CA ILE A 36 -8.60 -2.39 -0.73
C ILE A 36 -7.97 -2.84 0.59
N GLU A 37 -8.22 -4.10 0.95
CA GLU A 37 -7.65 -4.72 2.15
C GLU A 37 -6.20 -5.18 1.95
N ASP A 38 -5.42 -5.20 3.03
CA ASP A 38 -4.00 -5.60 2.99
C ASP A 38 -3.83 -7.03 2.46
N ARG A 39 -4.76 -7.93 2.80
CA ARG A 39 -4.72 -9.31 2.31
C ARG A 39 -4.87 -9.39 0.79
N SER A 40 -5.66 -8.49 0.20
CA SER A 40 -5.87 -8.40 -1.23
C SER A 40 -4.65 -7.79 -1.91
N ILE A 41 -4.02 -6.77 -1.31
CA ILE A 41 -2.75 -6.23 -1.78
C ILE A 41 -1.66 -7.30 -1.77
N ILE A 42 -1.54 -8.09 -0.69
CA ILE A 42 -0.59 -9.20 -0.60
C ILE A 42 -0.82 -10.23 -1.71
N GLN A 43 -2.09 -10.56 -1.99
CA GLN A 43 -2.43 -11.51 -3.04
C GLN A 43 -2.07 -10.96 -4.43
N LEU A 44 -2.40 -9.70 -4.72
CA LEU A 44 -2.07 -9.03 -5.98
C LEU A 44 -0.55 -8.90 -6.17
N ALA A 45 0.18 -8.54 -5.12
CA ALA A 45 1.65 -8.42 -5.17
C ALA A 45 2.33 -9.78 -5.42
N ASN A 46 1.81 -10.86 -4.85
CA ASN A 46 2.28 -12.22 -5.09
C ASN A 46 1.95 -12.72 -6.52
N GLN A 47 0.80 -12.32 -7.05
CA GLN A 47 0.36 -12.66 -8.41
C GLN A 47 0.94 -11.72 -9.48
N SER A 48 1.57 -10.60 -9.08
CA SER A 48 2.20 -9.67 -10.00
C SER A 48 3.42 -10.30 -10.68
N ASN A 49 3.87 -9.71 -11.79
CA ASN A 49 5.06 -10.15 -12.53
C ASN A 49 6.35 -10.23 -11.67
N HIS A 50 6.38 -9.56 -10.51
CA HIS A 50 7.53 -9.56 -9.60
C HIS A 50 7.45 -10.68 -8.54
N HIS A 51 6.31 -11.36 -8.41
CA HIS A 51 6.08 -12.46 -7.46
C HIS A 51 6.60 -12.17 -6.03
N TYR A 52 6.21 -11.01 -5.49
CA TYR A 52 6.67 -10.60 -4.17
C TYR A 52 6.22 -11.59 -3.09
N SER A 53 7.17 -12.04 -2.26
CA SER A 53 6.84 -12.92 -1.15
C SER A 53 5.95 -12.21 -0.13
N LYS A 54 5.04 -12.96 0.50
CA LYS A 54 4.15 -12.43 1.55
C LYS A 54 4.91 -11.72 2.68
N LYS A 55 6.10 -12.21 3.02
CA LYS A 55 6.97 -11.59 4.02
C LYS A 55 7.44 -10.22 3.55
N LYS A 56 7.98 -10.13 2.32
CA LYS A 56 8.46 -8.86 1.75
C LYS A 56 7.37 -7.80 1.66
N VAL A 57 6.14 -8.18 1.29
CA VAL A 57 5.01 -7.25 1.24
C VAL A 57 4.64 -6.76 2.64
N LYS A 58 4.66 -7.63 3.66
CA LYS A 58 4.40 -7.22 5.05
C LYS A 58 5.48 -6.30 5.60
N ASP A 59 6.75 -6.60 5.32
CA ASP A 59 7.88 -5.77 5.73
C ASP A 59 7.75 -4.37 5.08
N ALA A 60 7.34 -4.32 3.81
CA ALA A 60 7.04 -3.06 3.12
C ALA A 60 5.89 -2.27 3.75
N PHE A 61 4.80 -2.92 4.19
CA PHE A 61 3.75 -2.23 4.94
C PHE A 61 4.28 -1.61 6.23
N LEU A 62 5.10 -2.33 6.99
CA LEU A 62 5.71 -1.83 8.22
C LEU A 62 6.63 -0.63 7.93
N HIS A 63 7.50 -0.72 6.93
CA HIS A 63 8.38 0.39 6.55
C HIS A 63 7.61 1.63 6.11
N LEU A 64 6.52 1.45 5.36
CA LEU A 64 5.67 2.56 4.93
C LEU A 64 4.87 3.17 6.10
N GLU A 65 4.48 2.37 7.10
CA GLU A 65 3.84 2.84 8.33
C GLU A 65 4.83 3.61 9.21
N GLU A 66 6.05 3.10 9.39
CA GLU A 66 7.13 3.77 10.14
C GLU A 66 7.50 5.13 9.54
N ARG A 67 7.42 5.26 8.21
CA ARG A 67 7.65 6.54 7.51
C ARG A 67 6.45 7.49 7.58
N GLY A 68 5.34 7.09 8.19
CA GLY A 68 4.10 7.87 8.24
C GLY A 68 3.39 8.02 6.89
N ILE A 69 3.80 7.23 5.88
CA ILE A 69 3.20 7.23 4.54
C ILE A 69 1.86 6.49 4.57
N LEU A 70 1.81 5.38 5.30
CA LEU A 70 0.59 4.62 5.53
C LEU A 70 0.07 4.82 6.94
N THR A 71 -1.25 4.75 7.07
CA THR A 71 -1.94 4.76 8.35
C THR A 71 -2.90 3.58 8.40
N LEU A 72 -2.81 2.79 9.48
CA LEU A 72 -3.73 1.69 9.73
C LEU A 72 -5.13 2.24 10.07
N ILE A 73 -6.13 1.92 9.26
CA ILE A 73 -7.52 2.39 9.44
C ILE A 73 -8.47 1.28 9.93
N GLY A 74 -8.10 0.01 9.71
CA GLY A 74 -8.89 -1.14 10.11
C GLY A 74 -7.98 -2.29 10.54
N ARG A 75 -8.37 -3.03 11.59
CA ARG A 75 -7.61 -4.18 12.11
C ARG A 75 -8.24 -5.54 11.81
N LYS A 76 -9.51 -5.58 11.38
CA LYS A 76 -10.27 -6.81 11.11
C LYS A 76 -11.36 -6.56 10.04
N PRO A 77 -11.03 -6.68 8.74
CA PRO A 77 -9.73 -7.02 8.16
C PRO A 77 -8.70 -5.89 8.30
N SER A 78 -7.41 -6.22 8.20
CA SER A 78 -6.35 -5.21 8.20
C SER A 78 -6.42 -4.37 6.93
N GLN A 79 -6.47 -3.06 7.11
CA GLN A 79 -6.55 -2.08 6.04
C GLN A 79 -5.65 -0.90 6.36
N HIS A 80 -4.74 -0.60 5.44
CA HIS A 80 -3.97 0.63 5.44
C HIS A 80 -4.53 1.63 4.43
N TYR A 81 -4.34 2.90 4.75
CA TYR A 81 -4.69 4.01 3.88
C TYR A 81 -3.49 4.94 3.68
N LEU A 82 -3.43 5.60 2.53
CA LEU A 82 -2.42 6.64 2.27
C LEU A 82 -2.68 7.83 3.17
N SER A 83 -1.71 8.17 4.03
CA SER A 83 -1.80 9.32 4.93
C SER A 83 -2.16 10.59 4.17
N ASP A 84 -3.01 11.46 4.74
CA ASP A 84 -3.42 12.71 4.09
C ASP A 84 -2.25 13.70 3.94
N HIS A 85 -1.15 13.47 4.67
CA HIS A 85 0.11 14.22 4.56
C HIS A 85 1.05 13.68 3.48
N PHE A 86 0.70 12.55 2.83
CA PHE A 86 1.52 11.90 1.82
C PHE A 86 1.40 12.53 0.43
#